data_AF-A0AAV9X7Z0-F1
#
_entry.id   AF-A0AAV9X7Z0-F1
#
_cell.length_a   1.000
_cell.length_b   1.000
_cell.length_c   1.000
_cell.angle_alpha   90.00
_cell.angle_beta   90.00
_cell.angle_gamma   90.00
#
_symmetry.space_group_name_H-M   'P 1'
#
loop_
_entity.id
_entity.type
_entity.pdbx_description
1 polymer ?
#
loop_
_entity_poly.entity_id
_entity_poly.type
_entity_poly.pdbx_seq_one_letter_code
_entity_poly.pdbx_strand_id
1 'polypeptide(L)'
;MRFCITMIPSYKLWNDVGLMVSWFESDDVVQRVIILFILACLFGYTTNIFLSETITYTQMIAFYLTARLFTAAALVWGALLVPMVRATLYGNTIAIIIPSAIWIGSIYVEEPNKLALIWVAIFLDLALPSLLVMSMRGLPLIPKKWSEGLTKLFEFYPALNIEHKTERMGAFVSLVFGYSVVALLYQNTAEFGINAFLGKALLGLIQAYCFNTIYFDIDGSGHELHAIRRKVWSSFLWVNAHLLFVLGFTIAGAGLSKLVLAHDCQDTNVENLYITYEEKSFEAVEDALRWFYCGGLAAALLSMAGISLSHLHKDIYTQKISKKYRLAYRFAVCIVWLCLPAARDHLNSLHLISITTGMTISVVALEIYGTSCKGDDMFGAKKSCPYICDAELQKRESDGISLETAVDPEKNAEHPKGEYTLKDIYVDVQ
;
A
#
# COMPACT_ATOMS: atom_id res chain seq x y z
N MET A 1 4.21 -8.84 16.83
CA MET A 1 5.53 -8.19 16.90
C MET A 1 6.53 -8.80 15.91
N ARG A 2 6.81 -10.11 16.00
CA ARG A 2 7.74 -10.83 15.09
C ARG A 2 7.42 -10.66 13.61
N PHE A 3 6.15 -10.80 13.25
CA PHE A 3 5.66 -10.54 11.90
C PHE A 3 6.05 -9.16 11.35
N CYS A 4 5.99 -8.10 12.17
CA CYS A 4 6.37 -6.75 11.74
C CYS A 4 7.88 -6.63 11.53
N ILE A 5 8.68 -7.22 12.44
CA ILE A 5 10.14 -7.21 12.37
C ILE A 5 10.63 -7.93 11.11
N THR A 6 9.93 -8.97 10.66
CA THR A 6 10.33 -9.74 9.48
C THR A 6 9.78 -9.15 8.18
N MET A 7 8.54 -8.67 8.16
CA MET A 7 7.88 -8.18 6.94
C MET A 7 8.24 -6.74 6.56
N ILE A 8 8.47 -5.85 7.53
CA ILE A 8 8.80 -4.45 7.21
C ILE A 8 10.12 -4.34 6.43
N PRO A 9 11.22 -5.03 6.82
CA PRO A 9 12.46 -5.03 6.03
C PRO A 9 12.29 -5.60 4.63
N SER A 10 11.49 -6.66 4.45
CA SER A 10 11.16 -7.21 3.12
C SER A 10 10.45 -6.18 2.25
N TYR A 11 9.43 -5.50 2.79
CA TYR A 11 8.72 -4.43 2.11
C TYR A 11 9.67 -3.27 1.76
N LYS A 12 10.58 -2.94 2.67
CA LYS A 12 11.57 -1.88 2.45
C LYS A 12 12.49 -2.20 1.28
N LEU A 13 13.03 -3.42 1.21
CA LEU A 13 13.85 -3.87 0.06
C LEU A 13 13.08 -3.77 -1.26
N TRP A 14 11.81 -4.18 -1.28
CA TRP A 14 10.97 -4.06 -2.46
C TRP A 14 10.80 -2.60 -2.93
N ASN A 15 10.50 -1.69 -1.99
CA ASN A 15 10.34 -0.27 -2.30
C ASN A 15 11.65 0.37 -2.79
N ASP A 16 12.80 -0.06 -2.27
CA ASP A 16 14.12 0.42 -2.71
C ASP A 16 14.42 -0.02 -4.14
N VAL A 17 14.17 -1.28 -4.49
CA VAL A 17 14.29 -1.78 -5.86
C VAL A 17 13.36 -1.02 -6.79
N GLY A 18 12.09 -0.84 -6.39
CA GLY A 18 11.13 -0.06 -7.15
C GLY A 18 11.60 1.38 -7.39
N LEU A 19 12.19 2.03 -6.37
CA LEU A 19 12.73 3.38 -6.50
C LEU A 19 13.94 3.42 -7.44
N MET A 20 14.89 2.50 -7.28
CA MET A 20 16.08 2.41 -8.14
C MET A 20 15.70 2.23 -9.61
N VAL A 21 14.78 1.32 -9.91
CA VAL A 21 14.28 1.08 -11.26
C VAL A 21 13.55 2.32 -11.81
N SER A 22 12.88 3.09 -10.95
CA SER A 22 12.22 4.35 -11.36
C SER A 22 13.20 5.43 -11.79
N TRP A 23 14.39 5.48 -11.20
CA TRP A 23 15.35 6.56 -11.41
C TRP A 23 16.33 6.28 -12.55
N PHE A 24 16.71 5.03 -12.72
CA PHE A 24 17.74 4.62 -13.67
C PHE A 24 17.17 3.64 -14.70
N GLU A 25 15.99 3.93 -15.24
CA GLU A 25 15.36 3.11 -16.27
C GLU A 25 16.23 3.06 -17.54
N SER A 26 17.12 2.07 -17.59
CA SER A 26 18.04 1.81 -18.71
C SER A 26 17.69 0.50 -19.42
N ASP A 27 16.87 -0.35 -18.76
CA ASP A 27 16.43 -1.69 -19.16
C ASP A 27 17.55 -2.58 -19.73
N ASP A 28 18.78 -2.34 -19.28
CA ASP A 28 19.97 -3.06 -19.72
C ASP A 28 20.22 -4.32 -18.88
N VAL A 29 21.16 -5.15 -19.35
CA VAL A 29 21.54 -6.40 -18.67
C VAL A 29 22.13 -6.13 -17.29
N VAL A 30 22.86 -5.03 -17.11
CA VAL A 30 23.49 -4.68 -15.82
C VAL A 30 22.42 -4.39 -14.78
N GLN A 31 21.42 -3.58 -15.11
CA GLN A 31 20.27 -3.29 -14.26
C GLN A 31 19.52 -4.56 -13.89
N ARG A 32 19.27 -5.46 -14.85
CA ARG A 32 18.60 -6.74 -14.59
C ARG A 32 19.40 -7.65 -13.66
N VAL A 33 20.73 -7.71 -13.81
CA VAL A 33 21.62 -8.46 -12.91
C VAL A 33 21.64 -7.85 -11.50
N ILE A 34 21.66 -6.52 -11.38
CA ILE A 34 21.56 -5.80 -10.09
C ILE A 34 20.25 -6.15 -9.39
N ILE A 35 19.12 -6.11 -10.10
CA ILE A 35 17.80 -6.47 -9.55
C ILE A 35 17.80 -7.94 -9.10
N LEU A 36 18.31 -8.85 -9.94
CA LEU A 36 18.38 -10.28 -9.60
C LEU A 36 19.22 -10.52 -8.35
N PHE A 37 20.34 -9.82 -8.18
CA PHE A 37 21.17 -9.90 -6.98
C PHE A 37 20.42 -9.45 -5.72
N ILE A 38 19.68 -8.33 -5.80
CA ILE A 38 18.88 -7.84 -4.66
C ILE A 38 17.75 -8.83 -4.34
N LEU A 39 17.10 -9.40 -5.36
CA LEU A 39 16.08 -10.44 -5.17
C LEU A 39 16.65 -11.73 -4.57
N ALA A 40 17.87 -12.13 -4.95
CA ALA A 40 18.56 -13.26 -4.33
C ALA A 40 18.88 -12.99 -2.85
N CYS A 41 19.27 -11.77 -2.51
CA CYS A 41 19.46 -11.36 -1.10
C CYS A 41 18.12 -11.35 -0.34
N LEU A 42 17.04 -10.86 -0.95
CA LEU A 42 15.70 -10.93 -0.35
C LEU A 42 15.26 -12.38 -0.11
N PHE A 43 15.53 -13.27 -1.07
CA PHE A 43 15.28 -14.70 -0.90
C PHE A 43 16.08 -15.26 0.28
N GLY A 44 17.39 -15.01 0.34
CA GLY A 44 18.25 -15.39 1.46
C GLY A 44 17.80 -14.82 2.81
N TYR A 45 17.28 -13.59 2.84
CA TYR A 45 16.66 -13.01 4.03
C TYR A 45 15.42 -13.83 4.45
N THR A 46 14.51 -14.10 3.51
CA THR A 46 13.25 -14.78 3.82
C THR A 46 13.40 -16.23 4.26
N THR A 47 14.35 -16.98 3.70
CA THR A 47 14.60 -18.38 4.08
C THR A 47 15.15 -18.50 5.51
N ASN A 48 15.80 -17.46 6.01
CA ASN A 48 16.38 -17.42 7.35
C ASN A 48 15.44 -16.87 8.44
N ILE A 49 14.18 -16.54 8.10
CA ILE A 49 13.20 -16.00 9.06
C ILE A 49 12.80 -17.03 10.13
N PHE A 50 12.62 -18.30 9.76
CA PHE A 50 11.96 -19.30 10.62
C PHE A 50 12.71 -19.58 11.93
N LEU A 51 14.05 -19.68 11.88
CA LEU A 51 14.91 -19.92 13.06
C LEU A 51 15.65 -18.66 13.52
N SER A 52 15.11 -17.48 13.16
CA SER A 52 15.78 -16.19 13.43
C SER A 52 15.88 -15.85 14.91
N GLU A 53 15.16 -16.55 15.79
CA GLU A 53 15.25 -16.33 17.24
C GLU A 53 16.41 -17.07 17.90
N THR A 54 16.83 -18.18 17.30
CA THR A 54 17.76 -19.11 17.91
C THR A 54 19.11 -19.07 17.22
N ILE A 55 19.12 -19.27 15.89
CA ILE A 55 20.36 -19.57 15.16
C ILE A 55 20.56 -18.64 13.96
N THR A 56 19.50 -18.35 13.19
CA THR A 56 19.65 -17.74 11.87
C THR A 56 19.54 -16.22 11.85
N TYR A 57 19.43 -15.55 13.02
CA TYR A 57 19.30 -14.08 13.10
C TYR A 57 20.39 -13.35 12.31
N THR A 58 21.65 -13.73 12.58
CA THR A 58 22.82 -13.09 11.97
C THR A 58 22.83 -13.27 10.45
N GLN A 59 22.46 -14.46 9.97
CA GLN A 59 22.36 -14.75 8.53
C GLN A 59 21.23 -13.93 7.89
N MET A 60 20.06 -13.86 8.53
CA MET A 60 18.94 -13.05 8.08
C MET A 60 19.36 -11.59 7.92
N ILE A 61 19.92 -10.97 8.96
CA ILE A 61 20.34 -9.57 8.91
C ILE A 61 21.51 -9.34 7.94
N ALA A 62 22.43 -10.31 7.79
CA ALA A 62 23.52 -10.20 6.83
C ALA A 62 23.02 -10.10 5.38
N PHE A 63 22.03 -10.91 4.99
CA PHE A 63 21.42 -10.81 3.65
C PHE A 63 20.71 -9.46 3.45
N TYR A 64 19.96 -9.00 4.46
CA TYR A 64 19.32 -7.69 4.43
C TYR A 64 20.33 -6.54 4.27
N LEU A 65 21.38 -6.53 5.10
CA LEU A 65 22.45 -5.53 5.04
C LEU A 65 23.20 -5.56 3.72
N THR A 66 23.46 -6.75 3.18
CA THR A 66 24.13 -6.91 1.89
C THR A 66 23.33 -6.23 0.78
N ALA A 67 22.02 -6.46 0.71
CA ALA A 67 21.15 -5.79 -0.26
C ALA A 67 21.11 -4.26 -0.08
N ARG A 68 21.03 -3.79 1.17
CA ARG A 68 20.98 -2.35 1.50
C ARG A 68 22.29 -1.65 1.17
N LEU A 69 23.42 -2.19 1.60
CA LEU A 69 24.75 -1.62 1.32
C LEU A 69 25.11 -1.70 -0.16
N PHE A 70 24.69 -2.76 -0.86
CA PHE A 70 24.83 -2.84 -2.32
C PHE A 70 24.01 -1.75 -3.02
N THR A 71 22.77 -1.53 -2.59
CA THR A 71 21.93 -0.42 -3.08
C THR A 71 22.59 0.94 -2.81
N ALA A 72 23.15 1.15 -1.62
CA ALA A 72 23.88 2.36 -1.27
C ALA A 72 25.11 2.57 -2.17
N ALA A 73 25.87 1.49 -2.45
CA ALA A 73 27.01 1.53 -3.37
C ALA A 73 26.58 1.87 -4.81
N ALA A 74 25.47 1.30 -5.28
CA ALA A 74 24.90 1.62 -6.59
C ALA A 74 24.46 3.09 -6.68
N LEU A 75 23.88 3.65 -5.62
CA LEU A 75 23.52 5.08 -5.56
C LEU A 75 24.75 5.99 -5.55
N VAL A 76 25.81 5.62 -4.83
CA VAL A 76 27.09 6.35 -4.85
C VAL A 76 27.71 6.30 -6.25
N TRP A 77 27.72 5.13 -6.88
CA TRP A 77 28.20 4.97 -8.25
C TRP A 77 27.41 5.86 -9.23
N GLY A 78 26.07 5.85 -9.13
CA GLY A 78 25.21 6.75 -9.89
C GLY A 78 25.49 8.23 -9.62
N ALA A 79 25.80 8.61 -8.37
CA ALA A 79 26.14 9.99 -8.01
C ALA A 79 27.47 10.45 -8.62
N LEU A 80 28.44 9.56 -8.73
CA LEU A 80 29.72 9.87 -9.39
C LEU A 80 29.49 10.13 -10.89
N LEU A 81 28.71 9.27 -11.55
CA LEU A 81 28.42 9.34 -12.99
C LEU A 81 27.49 10.48 -13.40
N VAL A 82 26.51 10.84 -12.56
CA VAL A 82 25.51 11.88 -12.87
C VAL A 82 25.63 13.04 -11.87
N PRO A 83 26.48 14.04 -12.15
CA PRO A 83 26.76 15.13 -11.23
C PRO A 83 25.54 15.96 -10.84
N MET A 84 24.56 16.03 -11.74
CA MET A 84 23.38 16.87 -11.60
C MET A 84 22.51 16.49 -10.39
N VAL A 85 22.38 15.19 -10.07
CA VAL A 85 21.49 14.70 -9.00
C VAL A 85 22.24 14.18 -7.76
N ARG A 86 23.51 14.56 -7.61
CA ARG A 86 24.42 14.08 -6.55
C ARG A 86 23.86 14.22 -5.14
N ALA A 87 23.29 15.39 -4.81
CA ALA A 87 22.77 15.65 -3.47
C ALA A 87 21.65 14.67 -3.10
N THR A 88 20.74 14.38 -4.05
CA THR A 88 19.65 13.43 -3.85
C THR A 88 20.15 12.01 -3.65
N LEU A 89 21.14 11.58 -4.46
CA LEU A 89 21.70 10.24 -4.37
C LEU A 89 22.51 10.05 -3.09
N TYR A 90 23.39 11.00 -2.73
CA TYR A 90 24.12 10.96 -1.45
C TYR A 90 23.19 11.04 -0.24
N GLY A 91 22.12 11.85 -0.30
CA GLY A 91 21.11 11.89 0.74
C GLY A 91 20.50 10.50 0.98
N ASN A 92 20.08 9.82 -0.09
CA ASN A 92 19.54 8.46 0.01
C ASN A 92 20.57 7.45 0.50
N THR A 93 21.84 7.57 0.09
CA THR A 93 22.94 6.74 0.64
C THR A 93 23.09 6.92 2.15
N ILE A 94 23.08 8.16 2.65
CA ILE A 94 23.14 8.45 4.09
C ILE A 94 21.93 7.84 4.83
N ALA A 95 20.74 7.96 4.23
CA ALA A 95 19.52 7.35 4.77
C ALA A 95 19.54 5.82 4.79
N ILE A 96 20.46 5.18 4.07
CA ILE A 96 20.69 3.73 4.13
C ILE A 96 21.78 3.38 5.16
N ILE A 97 22.89 4.12 5.17
CA ILE A 97 24.04 3.84 6.02
C ILE A 97 23.69 3.99 7.51
N ILE A 98 22.93 5.02 7.87
CA ILE A 98 22.56 5.27 9.28
C ILE A 98 21.77 4.09 9.88
N PRO A 99 20.65 3.62 9.31
CA PRO A 99 19.96 2.43 9.82
C PRO A 99 20.82 1.16 9.73
N SER A 100 21.61 1.02 8.66
CA SER A 100 22.48 -0.16 8.47
C SER A 100 23.50 -0.32 9.61
N ALA A 101 24.06 0.77 10.13
CA ALA A 101 24.94 0.73 11.29
C ALA A 101 24.24 0.22 12.56
N ILE A 102 22.97 0.59 12.75
CA ILE A 102 22.15 0.14 13.89
C ILE A 102 21.76 -1.34 13.73
N TRP A 103 21.45 -1.78 12.51
CA TRP A 103 21.23 -3.19 12.18
C TRP A 103 22.47 -4.04 12.47
N ILE A 104 23.68 -3.56 12.16
CA ILE A 104 24.93 -4.23 12.55
C ILE A 104 25.04 -4.31 14.08
N GLY A 105 24.76 -3.22 14.77
CA GLY A 105 24.73 -3.20 16.24
C GLY A 105 23.77 -4.24 16.83
N SER A 106 22.62 -4.47 16.19
CA SER A 106 21.63 -5.46 16.66
C SER A 106 22.13 -6.91 16.66
N ILE A 107 23.18 -7.23 15.89
CA ILE A 107 23.76 -8.58 15.84
C ILE A 107 24.53 -8.89 17.13
N TYR A 108 25.18 -7.89 17.72
CA TYR A 108 26.07 -8.06 18.87
C TYR A 108 25.38 -7.90 20.23
N VAL A 109 24.09 -7.57 20.24
CA VAL A 109 23.33 -7.28 21.45
C VAL A 109 22.38 -8.43 21.76
N GLU A 110 22.35 -8.85 23.02
CA GLU A 110 21.43 -9.89 23.52
C GLU A 110 20.02 -9.34 23.79
N GLU A 111 19.04 -10.26 23.85
CA GLU A 111 17.67 -9.93 24.25
C GLU A 111 17.64 -9.47 25.73
N PRO A 112 16.87 -8.43 26.11
CA PRO A 112 15.81 -7.74 25.36
C PRO A 112 16.24 -6.46 24.61
N ASN A 113 17.48 -5.99 24.82
CA ASN A 113 17.96 -4.72 24.25
C ASN A 113 18.05 -4.76 22.72
N LYS A 114 18.19 -5.96 22.14
CA LYS A 114 18.15 -6.20 20.70
C LYS A 114 16.88 -5.63 20.05
N LEU A 115 15.71 -5.85 20.67
CA LEU A 115 14.42 -5.39 20.13
C LEU A 115 14.35 -3.86 20.02
N ALA A 116 14.93 -3.15 20.98
CA ALA A 116 14.96 -1.68 20.94
C ALA A 116 15.77 -1.18 19.73
N LEU A 117 16.94 -1.77 19.46
CA LEU A 117 17.76 -1.42 18.30
C LEU A 117 17.05 -1.73 16.97
N ILE A 118 16.38 -2.88 16.88
CA ILE A 118 15.60 -3.27 15.69
C ILE A 118 14.51 -2.24 15.40
N TRP A 119 13.73 -1.85 16.40
CA TRP A 119 12.66 -0.87 16.19
C TRP A 119 13.18 0.51 15.83
N VAL A 120 14.28 0.95 16.42
CA VAL A 120 14.95 2.21 16.04
C VAL A 120 15.45 2.13 14.60
N ALA A 121 16.05 1.01 14.19
CA ALA A 121 16.52 0.82 12.82
C ALA A 121 15.36 0.86 11.81
N ILE A 122 14.27 0.11 12.08
CA ILE A 122 13.06 0.11 11.25
C ILE A 122 12.45 1.52 11.15
N PHE A 123 12.34 2.22 12.28
CA PHE A 123 11.80 3.58 12.30
C PHE A 123 12.63 4.51 11.40
N LEU A 124 13.96 4.45 11.49
CA LEU A 124 14.83 5.26 10.66
C LEU A 124 14.79 4.84 9.18
N ASP A 125 14.68 3.55 8.87
CA ASP A 125 14.53 3.04 7.50
C ASP A 125 13.25 3.57 6.80
N LEU A 126 12.17 3.76 7.56
CA LEU A 126 10.91 4.31 7.06
C LEU A 126 10.88 5.85 7.07
N ALA A 127 11.46 6.47 8.09
CA ALA A 127 11.41 7.91 8.30
C ALA A 127 12.42 8.67 7.44
N LEU A 128 13.68 8.24 7.37
CA LEU A 128 14.76 9.00 6.70
C LEU A 128 14.49 9.26 5.21
N PRO A 129 14.05 8.29 4.39
CA PRO A 129 13.69 8.57 2.99
C PRO A 129 12.53 9.56 2.86
N SER A 130 11.56 9.49 3.77
CA SER A 130 10.42 10.41 3.81
C SER A 130 10.86 11.84 4.19
N LEU A 131 11.77 11.96 5.15
CA LEU A 131 12.36 13.23 5.56
C LEU A 131 13.17 13.87 4.42
N LEU A 132 13.91 13.07 3.64
CA LEU A 132 14.63 13.56 2.47
C LEU A 132 13.69 14.14 1.41
N VAL A 133 12.60 13.43 1.07
CA VAL A 133 11.59 13.94 0.12
C VAL A 133 10.94 15.22 0.65
N MET A 134 10.69 15.30 1.95
CA MET A 134 10.17 16.52 2.56
C MET A 134 11.18 17.67 2.52
N SER A 135 12.49 17.41 2.66
CA SER A 135 13.54 18.42 2.48
C SER A 135 13.66 18.93 1.05
N MET A 136 13.46 18.05 0.06
CA MET A 136 13.48 18.44 -1.36
C MET A 136 12.29 19.35 -1.72
N ARG A 137 11.13 19.14 -1.09
CA ARG A 137 9.89 19.88 -1.36
C ARG A 137 9.68 21.09 -0.42
N GLY A 138 10.62 21.35 0.48
CA GLY A 138 10.57 22.42 1.48
C GLY A 138 9.89 21.99 2.78
N LEU A 139 10.58 22.12 3.92
CA LEU A 139 9.99 21.87 5.24
C LEU A 139 9.17 23.09 5.68
N PRO A 140 7.88 22.93 6.03
CA PRO A 140 7.07 24.03 6.55
C PRO A 140 7.53 24.49 7.95
N LEU A 141 8.32 23.67 8.65
CA LEU A 141 8.75 23.89 10.03
C LEU A 141 10.15 24.53 10.16
N ILE A 142 10.88 24.72 9.05
CA ILE A 142 12.25 25.25 9.07
C ILE A 142 12.25 26.74 8.64
N PRO A 143 13.07 27.61 9.27
CA PRO A 143 13.22 29.01 8.84
C PRO A 143 13.58 29.12 7.35
N LYS A 144 12.97 30.08 6.64
CA LYS A 144 13.14 30.28 5.18
C LYS A 144 14.61 30.26 4.72
N LYS A 145 15.53 30.86 5.48
CA LYS A 145 16.97 30.88 5.18
C LYS A 145 17.61 29.48 5.06
N TRP A 146 17.25 28.56 5.94
CA TRP A 146 17.73 27.17 5.90
C TRP A 146 17.00 26.35 4.85
N SER A 147 15.71 26.62 4.66
CA SER A 147 14.93 26.00 3.58
C SER A 147 15.52 26.35 2.22
N GLU A 148 15.80 27.62 1.94
CA GLU A 148 16.37 28.07 0.65
C GLU A 148 17.73 27.42 0.34
N GLY A 149 18.59 27.26 1.36
CA GLY A 149 19.86 26.55 1.21
C GLY A 149 19.67 25.06 0.86
N LEU A 150 18.70 24.39 1.50
CA LEU A 150 18.36 23.00 1.19
C LEU A 150 17.70 22.87 -0.19
N THR A 151 16.78 23.77 -0.55
CA THR A 151 16.12 23.73 -1.86
C THR A 151 17.12 23.95 -2.99
N LYS A 152 18.15 24.79 -2.80
CA LYS A 152 19.26 24.94 -3.75
C LYS A 152 20.12 23.68 -3.86
N LEU A 153 20.42 23.03 -2.73
CA LEU A 153 21.17 21.76 -2.74
C LEU A 153 20.39 20.64 -3.44
N PHE A 154 19.06 20.64 -3.33
CA PHE A 154 18.15 19.68 -3.95
C PHE A 154 17.42 20.22 -5.17
N GLU A 155 17.96 21.25 -5.84
CA GLU A 155 17.32 21.90 -7.01
C GLU A 155 17.05 20.89 -8.11
N PHE A 156 17.95 19.91 -8.26
CA PHE A 156 17.82 18.79 -9.18
C PHE A 156 17.66 17.48 -8.41
N TYR A 157 16.49 16.88 -8.54
CA TYR A 157 16.20 15.52 -8.08
C TYR A 157 15.74 14.65 -9.26
N PRO A 158 16.03 13.33 -9.23
CA PRO A 158 15.62 12.45 -10.31
C PRO A 158 14.10 12.47 -10.49
N ALA A 159 13.64 12.64 -11.73
CA ALA A 159 12.23 12.59 -12.05
C ALA A 159 11.67 11.20 -11.68
N LEU A 160 10.54 11.20 -10.98
CA LEU A 160 9.83 9.97 -10.65
C LEU A 160 8.56 9.92 -11.49
N ASN A 161 8.49 8.95 -12.40
CA ASN A 161 7.27 8.69 -13.15
C ASN A 161 6.22 8.11 -12.19
N ILE A 162 5.19 8.90 -11.90
CA ILE A 162 4.21 8.60 -10.85
C ILE A 162 3.31 7.47 -11.31
N GLU A 163 2.92 7.47 -12.59
CA GLU A 163 2.12 6.45 -13.25
C GLU A 163 2.80 5.08 -13.14
N HIS A 164 4.09 4.99 -13.45
CA HIS A 164 4.85 3.75 -13.34
C HIS A 164 5.05 3.31 -11.88
N LYS A 165 5.16 4.25 -10.94
CA LYS A 165 5.23 3.92 -9.50
C LYS A 165 3.89 3.37 -9.00
N THR A 166 2.78 3.97 -9.41
CA THR A 166 1.44 3.51 -9.05
C THR A 166 1.13 2.15 -9.66
N GLU A 167 1.52 1.92 -10.92
CA GLU A 167 1.35 0.64 -11.60
C GLU A 167 2.12 -0.48 -10.89
N ARG A 168 3.40 -0.28 -10.56
CA ARG A 168 4.21 -1.27 -9.83
C ARG A 168 3.68 -1.53 -8.42
N MET A 169 3.17 -0.51 -7.72
CA MET A 169 2.53 -0.71 -6.43
C MET A 169 1.23 -1.52 -6.58
N GLY A 170 0.43 -1.22 -7.62
CA GLY A 170 -0.74 -2.01 -7.98
C GLY A 170 -0.40 -3.47 -8.26
N ALA A 171 0.63 -3.73 -9.09
CA ALA A 171 1.08 -5.09 -9.38
C ALA A 171 1.51 -5.85 -8.11
N PHE A 172 2.19 -5.17 -7.18
CA PHE A 172 2.55 -5.76 -5.88
C PHE A 172 1.32 -6.07 -5.02
N VAL A 173 0.34 -5.15 -4.95
CA VAL A 173 -0.92 -5.37 -4.25
C VAL A 173 -1.71 -6.54 -4.85
N SER A 174 -1.74 -6.68 -6.18
CA SER A 174 -2.32 -7.85 -6.87
C SER A 174 -1.63 -9.15 -6.50
N LEU A 175 -0.29 -9.15 -6.35
CA LEU A 175 0.45 -10.32 -5.87
C LEU A 175 0.02 -10.71 -4.45
N VAL A 176 -0.10 -9.72 -3.55
CA VAL A 176 -0.55 -9.94 -2.16
C VAL A 176 -1.96 -10.55 -2.13
N PHE A 177 -2.88 -10.06 -2.96
CA PHE A 177 -4.20 -10.66 -3.13
C PHE A 177 -4.10 -12.10 -3.63
N GLY A 178 -3.32 -12.35 -4.69
CA GLY A 178 -3.12 -13.68 -5.25
C GLY A 178 -2.57 -14.69 -4.23
N TYR A 179 -1.57 -14.30 -3.44
CA TYR A 179 -0.99 -15.16 -2.41
C TYR A 179 -2.02 -15.58 -1.35
N SER A 180 -2.92 -14.67 -0.96
CA SER A 180 -4.00 -14.99 -0.01
C SER A 180 -4.97 -16.04 -0.55
N VAL A 181 -5.20 -16.07 -1.87
CA VAL A 181 -6.06 -17.05 -2.54
C VAL A 181 -5.34 -18.39 -2.69
N VAL A 182 -4.06 -18.39 -3.06
CA VAL A 182 -3.26 -19.62 -3.21
C VAL A 182 -3.24 -20.44 -1.92
N ALA A 183 -3.20 -19.78 -0.76
CA ALA A 183 -3.22 -20.45 0.54
C ALA A 183 -4.54 -21.22 0.84
N LEU A 184 -5.60 -20.96 0.07
CA LEU A 184 -6.90 -21.64 0.16
C LEU A 184 -7.04 -22.80 -0.84
N LEU A 185 -6.14 -22.90 -1.82
CA LEU A 185 -6.17 -23.94 -2.84
C LEU A 185 -5.66 -25.27 -2.26
N TYR A 186 -6.19 -26.38 -2.79
CA TYR A 186 -5.73 -27.76 -2.52
C TYR A 186 -5.99 -28.33 -1.11
N GLN A 187 -6.95 -27.79 -0.36
CA GLN A 187 -7.23 -28.27 0.99
C GLN A 187 -8.23 -29.44 1.04
N ASN A 188 -9.16 -29.54 0.08
CA ASN A 188 -10.26 -30.51 0.09
C ASN A 188 -9.97 -31.73 -0.80
N THR A 189 -10.20 -32.94 -0.29
CA THR A 189 -10.08 -34.25 -0.98
C THR A 189 -11.38 -35.05 -1.00
N ALA A 190 -12.50 -34.49 -0.52
CA ALA A 190 -13.77 -35.19 -0.51
C ALA A 190 -14.21 -35.67 -1.91
N GLU A 191 -14.67 -36.92 -2.02
CA GLU A 191 -15.06 -37.55 -3.30
C GLU A 191 -16.21 -36.81 -4.02
N PHE A 192 -17.19 -36.27 -3.28
CA PHE A 192 -18.24 -35.39 -3.78
C PHE A 192 -19.05 -34.76 -2.63
N GLY A 193 -19.20 -33.42 -2.59
CA GLY A 193 -20.04 -32.72 -1.60
C GLY A 193 -19.60 -31.28 -1.27
N ILE A 194 -20.57 -30.40 -0.96
CA ILE A 194 -20.29 -29.06 -0.42
C ILE A 194 -20.00 -29.23 1.07
N ASN A 195 -18.72 -29.25 1.44
CA ASN A 195 -18.31 -29.28 2.84
C ASN A 195 -18.06 -27.87 3.38
N ALA A 196 -18.04 -27.74 4.71
CA ALA A 196 -17.79 -26.47 5.36
C ALA A 196 -16.38 -25.92 5.04
N PHE A 197 -15.40 -26.78 4.76
CA PHE A 197 -14.06 -26.38 4.29
C PHE A 197 -14.12 -25.61 2.97
N LEU A 198 -14.84 -26.14 1.97
CA LEU A 198 -15.06 -25.45 0.70
C LEU A 198 -15.82 -24.13 0.90
N GLY A 199 -16.85 -24.12 1.76
CA GLY A 199 -17.61 -22.91 2.09
C GLY A 199 -16.73 -21.80 2.66
N LYS A 200 -15.88 -22.11 3.65
CA LYS A 200 -14.91 -21.18 4.24
C LYS A 200 -13.91 -20.66 3.20
N ALA A 201 -13.39 -21.54 2.33
CA ALA A 201 -12.48 -21.16 1.26
C ALA A 201 -13.14 -20.22 0.22
N LEU A 202 -14.38 -20.52 -0.18
CA LEU A 202 -15.15 -19.70 -1.12
C LEU A 202 -15.43 -18.30 -0.56
N LEU A 203 -15.82 -18.21 0.72
CA LEU A 203 -16.00 -16.93 1.40
C LEU A 203 -14.70 -16.12 1.46
N GLY A 204 -13.56 -16.78 1.63
CA GLY A 204 -12.23 -16.18 1.54
C GLY A 204 -11.91 -15.63 0.15
N LEU A 205 -12.24 -16.38 -0.90
CA LEU A 205 -12.08 -15.93 -2.29
C LEU A 205 -12.96 -14.72 -2.60
N ILE A 206 -14.23 -14.75 -2.19
CA ILE A 206 -15.16 -13.60 -2.34
C ILE A 206 -14.58 -12.38 -1.64
N GLN A 207 -14.03 -12.56 -0.44
CA GLN A 207 -13.43 -11.47 0.30
C GLN A 207 -12.20 -10.88 -0.42
N ALA A 208 -11.30 -11.71 -0.95
CA ALA A 208 -10.16 -11.25 -1.73
C ALA A 208 -10.59 -10.47 -3.00
N TYR A 209 -11.63 -10.96 -3.69
CA TYR A 209 -12.24 -10.26 -4.81
C TYR A 209 -12.79 -8.88 -4.41
N CYS A 210 -13.55 -8.80 -3.31
CA CYS A 210 -14.08 -7.53 -2.83
C CYS A 210 -12.98 -6.51 -2.52
N PHE A 211 -11.91 -6.91 -1.82
CA PHE A 211 -10.78 -6.02 -1.55
C PHE A 211 -10.07 -5.56 -2.83
N ASN A 212 -9.94 -6.46 -3.82
CA ASN A 212 -9.39 -6.11 -5.13
C ASN A 212 -10.24 -5.03 -5.83
N THR A 213 -11.56 -5.21 -5.86
CA THR A 213 -12.51 -4.22 -6.42
C THR A 213 -12.44 -2.88 -5.68
N ILE A 214 -12.37 -2.88 -4.35
CA ILE A 214 -12.24 -1.61 -3.60
C ILE A 214 -10.93 -0.91 -3.98
N TYR A 215 -9.83 -1.65 -4.14
CA TYR A 215 -8.52 -1.07 -4.41
C TYR A 215 -8.40 -0.52 -5.82
N PHE A 216 -8.70 -1.33 -6.85
CA PHE A 216 -8.49 -0.93 -8.25
C PHE A 216 -9.67 -0.14 -8.82
N ASP A 217 -10.89 -0.63 -8.64
CA ASP A 217 -12.06 -0.07 -9.33
C ASP A 217 -12.62 1.14 -8.59
N ILE A 218 -12.64 1.11 -7.26
CA ILE A 218 -13.24 2.19 -6.45
C ILE A 218 -12.21 3.26 -6.09
N ASP A 219 -11.13 2.91 -5.39
CA ASP A 219 -10.13 3.88 -4.92
C ASP A 219 -9.11 4.27 -6.00
N GLY A 220 -8.89 3.40 -6.98
CA GLY A 220 -7.99 3.64 -8.12
C GLY A 220 -8.59 4.48 -9.23
N SER A 221 -9.92 4.67 -9.27
CA SER A 221 -10.61 5.40 -10.35
C SER A 221 -11.03 6.81 -9.95
N GLY A 222 -11.28 7.68 -10.93
CA GLY A 222 -11.95 8.97 -10.72
C GLY A 222 -11.16 10.01 -9.90
N HIS A 223 -9.84 9.87 -9.76
CA HIS A 223 -9.01 10.87 -9.10
C HIS A 223 -8.48 11.95 -10.06
N GLU A 224 -8.62 13.23 -9.69
CA GLU A 224 -8.10 14.38 -10.45
C GLU A 224 -6.61 14.56 -10.23
N LEU A 225 -6.20 14.49 -8.96
CA LEU A 225 -4.81 14.68 -8.55
C LEU A 225 -4.39 13.53 -7.65
N HIS A 226 -3.38 12.79 -8.13
CA HIS A 226 -2.75 11.72 -7.38
C HIS A 226 -2.12 12.24 -6.08
N ALA A 227 -2.17 11.43 -5.01
CA ALA A 227 -1.68 11.79 -3.68
C ALA A 227 -0.21 12.27 -3.67
N ILE A 228 0.65 11.67 -4.50
CA ILE A 228 2.07 12.04 -4.65
C ILE A 228 2.26 13.43 -5.26
N ARG A 229 1.36 13.88 -6.14
CA ARG A 229 1.39 15.21 -6.79
C ARG A 229 0.79 16.29 -5.91
N ARG A 230 -0.20 15.94 -5.09
CA ARG A 230 -1.03 16.91 -4.34
C ARG A 230 -0.29 17.66 -3.23
N LYS A 231 0.17 16.95 -2.20
CA LYS A 231 0.81 17.53 -0.99
C LYS A 231 1.82 16.54 -0.42
N VAL A 232 2.87 17.03 0.26
CA VAL A 232 3.89 16.17 0.91
C VAL A 232 3.26 15.20 1.91
N TRP A 233 2.36 15.70 2.77
CA TRP A 233 1.63 14.87 3.73
C TRP A 233 0.75 13.81 3.07
N SER A 234 0.14 14.16 1.93
CA SER A 234 -0.66 13.23 1.14
C SER A 234 0.20 12.11 0.55
N SER A 235 1.37 12.47 0.02
CA SER A 235 2.36 11.51 -0.48
C SER A 235 2.88 10.59 0.63
N PHE A 236 3.17 11.16 1.80
CA PHE A 236 3.62 10.41 2.98
C PHE A 236 2.54 9.42 3.45
N LEU A 237 1.30 9.88 3.58
CA LEU A 237 0.17 9.03 3.96
C LEU A 237 -0.01 7.90 2.94
N TRP A 238 0.01 8.20 1.64
CA TRP A 238 -0.14 7.21 0.59
C TRP A 238 0.93 6.12 0.67
N VAL A 239 2.21 6.47 0.79
CA VAL A 239 3.31 5.49 0.89
C VAL A 239 3.18 4.61 2.13
N ASN A 240 2.93 5.21 3.30
CA ASN A 240 2.85 4.45 4.56
C ASN A 240 1.56 3.65 4.69
N ALA A 241 0.45 4.11 4.11
CA ALA A 241 -0.80 3.37 4.10
C ALA A 241 -0.67 2.08 3.28
N HIS A 242 0.09 2.07 2.17
CA HIS A 242 0.36 0.82 1.44
C HIS A 242 1.18 -0.19 2.25
N LEU A 243 2.15 0.27 3.05
CA LEU A 243 2.87 -0.62 3.98
C LEU A 243 1.88 -1.26 4.97
N LEU A 244 1.03 -0.44 5.61
CA LEU A 244 0.05 -0.94 6.57
C LEU A 244 -0.96 -1.89 5.91
N PHE A 245 -1.39 -1.60 4.69
CA PHE A 245 -2.25 -2.45 3.89
C PHE A 245 -1.64 -3.84 3.69
N VAL A 246 -0.41 -3.90 3.18
CA VAL A 246 0.29 -5.16 2.90
C VAL A 246 0.46 -5.97 4.18
N LEU A 247 0.91 -5.33 5.27
CA LEU A 247 1.07 -6.01 6.56
C LEU A 247 -0.26 -6.57 7.07
N GLY A 248 -1.31 -5.76 7.09
CA GLY A 248 -2.63 -6.14 7.58
C GLY A 248 -3.29 -7.23 6.75
N PHE A 249 -3.23 -7.11 5.43
CA PHE A 249 -3.85 -8.07 4.53
C PHE A 249 -3.08 -9.39 4.49
N THR A 250 -1.74 -9.38 4.52
CA THR A 250 -0.95 -10.62 4.57
C THR A 250 -1.18 -11.39 5.86
N ILE A 251 -1.22 -10.72 7.03
CA ILE A 251 -1.49 -11.42 8.29
C ILE A 251 -2.94 -11.93 8.34
N ALA A 252 -3.89 -11.18 7.79
CA ALA A 252 -5.27 -11.65 7.66
C ALA A 252 -5.39 -12.86 6.72
N GLY A 253 -4.72 -12.86 5.58
CA GLY A 253 -4.70 -13.98 4.64
C GLY A 253 -4.06 -15.24 5.25
N ALA A 254 -2.97 -15.08 6.01
CA ALA A 254 -2.37 -16.18 6.77
C ALA A 254 -3.29 -16.69 7.90
N GLY A 255 -4.02 -15.79 8.55
CA GLY A 255 -5.03 -16.14 9.54
C GLY A 255 -6.20 -16.92 8.92
N LEU A 256 -6.68 -16.45 7.77
CA LEU A 256 -7.77 -17.06 7.03
C LEU A 256 -7.42 -18.47 6.56
N SER A 257 -6.22 -18.71 6.02
CA SER A 257 -5.81 -20.04 5.57
C SER A 257 -5.80 -21.08 6.69
N LYS A 258 -5.55 -20.64 7.93
CA LYS A 258 -5.68 -21.48 9.13
C LYS A 258 -7.13 -21.63 9.59
N LEU A 259 -7.93 -20.56 9.56
CA LEU A 259 -9.35 -20.60 9.92
C LEU A 259 -10.16 -21.54 9.01
N VAL A 260 -9.81 -21.65 7.73
CA VAL A 260 -10.45 -22.61 6.83
C VAL A 260 -10.25 -24.04 7.34
N LEU A 261 -9.07 -24.39 7.86
CA LEU A 261 -8.73 -25.72 8.37
C LEU A 261 -9.39 -26.08 9.72
N ALA A 262 -10.08 -25.15 10.38
CA ALA A 262 -10.75 -25.42 11.64
C ALA A 262 -11.94 -26.36 11.44
N HIS A 263 -12.11 -27.36 12.31
CA HIS A 263 -13.23 -28.33 12.26
C HIS A 263 -14.27 -28.12 13.37
N ASP A 264 -14.52 -26.86 13.71
CA ASP A 264 -15.44 -26.39 14.75
C ASP A 264 -16.91 -26.26 14.28
N CYS A 265 -17.26 -26.76 13.10
CA CYS A 265 -18.58 -26.58 12.49
C CYS A 265 -19.22 -27.92 12.14
N GLN A 266 -20.50 -27.92 11.79
CA GLN A 266 -21.11 -29.10 11.16
C GLN A 266 -20.49 -29.32 9.77
N ASP A 267 -20.45 -30.57 9.30
CA ASP A 267 -19.86 -30.97 8.01
C ASP A 267 -18.35 -30.70 7.85
N THR A 268 -17.59 -30.74 8.95
CA THR A 268 -16.12 -30.71 8.96
C THR A 268 -15.52 -32.06 9.36
N ASN A 269 -15.71 -33.10 8.55
CA ASN A 269 -14.96 -34.35 8.74
C ASN A 269 -13.50 -34.16 8.31
N VAL A 270 -12.56 -34.48 9.20
CA VAL A 270 -11.12 -34.28 9.00
C VAL A 270 -10.58 -35.13 7.84
N GLU A 271 -11.16 -36.30 7.61
CA GLU A 271 -10.79 -37.21 6.50
C GLU A 271 -11.03 -36.60 5.11
N ASN A 272 -11.82 -35.52 5.03
CA ASN A 272 -12.05 -34.77 3.78
C ASN A 272 -10.91 -33.79 3.46
N LEU A 273 -9.92 -33.64 4.34
CA LEU A 273 -8.71 -32.86 4.06
C LEU A 273 -7.64 -33.74 3.45
N TYR A 274 -6.79 -33.13 2.62
CA TYR A 274 -5.57 -33.79 2.17
C TYR A 274 -4.67 -34.11 3.38
N ILE A 275 -3.96 -35.24 3.35
CA ILE A 275 -3.21 -35.80 4.49
C ILE A 275 -2.24 -34.79 5.17
N THR A 276 -1.67 -33.85 4.42
CA THR A 276 -0.76 -32.82 4.96
C THR A 276 -1.47 -31.68 5.72
N TYR A 277 -2.78 -31.54 5.54
CA TYR A 277 -3.63 -30.54 6.20
C TYR A 277 -4.46 -31.14 7.33
N GLU A 278 -4.68 -32.46 7.35
CA GLU A 278 -5.29 -33.20 8.46
C GLU A 278 -4.53 -32.95 9.78
N GLU A 279 -3.20 -33.14 9.79
CA GLU A 279 -2.33 -32.88 10.95
C GLU A 279 -2.32 -31.41 11.40
N LYS A 280 -2.70 -30.48 10.50
CA LYS A 280 -2.72 -29.04 10.77
C LYS A 280 -4.12 -28.52 11.12
N SER A 281 -5.13 -29.38 11.07
CA SER A 281 -6.50 -29.05 11.45
C SER A 281 -6.63 -29.00 12.97
N PHE A 282 -7.57 -28.21 13.48
CA PHE A 282 -7.76 -28.03 14.93
C PHE A 282 -9.23 -27.83 15.26
N GLU A 283 -9.62 -28.28 16.46
CA GLU A 283 -11.02 -28.34 16.92
C GLU A 283 -11.57 -26.96 17.28
N ALA A 284 -10.76 -26.12 17.90
CA ALA A 284 -11.17 -24.79 18.34
C ALA A 284 -10.20 -23.71 17.85
N VAL A 285 -10.75 -22.62 17.32
CA VAL A 285 -9.98 -21.47 16.86
C VAL A 285 -9.32 -20.75 18.04
N GLU A 286 -7.99 -20.75 18.06
CA GLU A 286 -7.20 -19.97 19.04
C GLU A 286 -7.55 -18.47 19.00
N ASP A 287 -7.61 -17.85 20.18
CA ASP A 287 -7.91 -16.42 20.32
C ASP A 287 -6.95 -15.54 19.51
N ALA A 288 -5.66 -15.88 19.50
CA ALA A 288 -4.65 -15.14 18.73
C ALA A 288 -4.96 -15.12 17.21
N LEU A 289 -5.49 -16.22 16.68
CA LEU A 289 -5.80 -16.34 15.26
C LEU A 289 -6.97 -15.43 14.86
N ARG A 290 -7.98 -15.30 15.74
CA ARG A 290 -9.12 -14.38 15.55
C ARG A 290 -8.64 -12.93 15.50
N TRP A 291 -7.75 -12.54 16.41
CA TRP A 291 -7.17 -11.19 16.43
C TRP A 291 -6.30 -10.90 15.20
N PHE A 292 -5.51 -11.87 14.73
CA PHE A 292 -4.73 -11.72 13.51
C PHE A 292 -5.59 -11.59 12.26
N TYR A 293 -6.65 -12.40 12.15
CA TYR A 293 -7.59 -12.30 11.04
C TYR A 293 -8.36 -10.99 11.07
N CYS A 294 -9.15 -10.72 12.11
CA CYS A 294 -10.02 -9.55 12.16
C CYS A 294 -9.22 -8.23 12.27
N GLY A 295 -8.16 -8.22 13.08
CA GLY A 295 -7.29 -7.05 13.22
C GLY A 295 -6.52 -6.75 11.94
N GLY A 296 -6.04 -7.78 11.23
CA GLY A 296 -5.40 -7.64 9.92
C GLY A 296 -6.34 -7.05 8.87
N LEU A 297 -7.58 -7.54 8.81
CA LEU A 297 -8.60 -7.02 7.89
C LEU A 297 -9.01 -5.59 8.21
N ALA A 298 -9.19 -5.26 9.49
CA ALA A 298 -9.48 -3.90 9.93
C ALA A 298 -8.35 -2.94 9.56
N ALA A 299 -7.09 -3.35 9.78
CA ALA A 299 -5.93 -2.57 9.38
C ALA A 299 -5.86 -2.39 7.86
N ALA A 300 -6.13 -3.44 7.08
CA ALA A 300 -6.17 -3.38 5.63
C ALA A 300 -7.26 -2.42 5.12
N LEU A 301 -8.50 -2.55 5.60
CA LEU A 301 -9.60 -1.66 5.17
C LEU A 301 -9.38 -0.20 5.62
N LEU A 302 -8.87 0.00 6.84
CA LEU A 302 -8.48 1.32 7.35
C LEU A 302 -7.39 1.96 6.49
N SER A 303 -6.39 1.18 6.10
CA SER A 303 -5.31 1.68 5.25
C SER A 303 -5.79 2.05 3.85
N MET A 304 -6.72 1.28 3.26
CA MET A 304 -7.37 1.65 2.00
C MET A 304 -8.20 2.92 2.12
N ALA A 305 -8.90 3.11 3.24
CA ALA A 305 -9.57 4.38 3.53
C ALA A 305 -8.57 5.55 3.60
N GLY A 306 -7.39 5.33 4.20
CA GLY A 306 -6.28 6.28 4.22
C GLY A 306 -5.71 6.59 2.83
N ILE A 307 -5.57 5.58 1.97
CA ILE A 307 -5.18 5.75 0.57
C ILE A 307 -6.21 6.62 -0.15
N SER A 308 -7.50 6.27 -0.06
CA SER A 308 -8.59 7.03 -0.67
C SER A 308 -8.65 8.50 -0.21
N LEU A 309 -8.35 8.78 1.06
CA LEU A 309 -8.29 10.15 1.61
C LEU A 309 -7.13 10.98 1.06
N SER A 310 -6.02 10.32 0.70
CA SER A 310 -4.85 11.01 0.19
C SER A 310 -5.10 11.58 -1.22
N HIS A 311 -5.79 10.84 -2.08
CA HIS A 311 -6.15 11.29 -3.43
C HIS A 311 -7.22 12.39 -3.43
N LEU A 312 -7.09 13.36 -4.35
CA LEU A 312 -8.18 14.27 -4.68
C LEU A 312 -9.05 13.61 -5.76
N HIS A 313 -10.34 13.43 -5.47
CA HIS A 313 -11.29 12.81 -6.39
C HIS A 313 -12.20 13.84 -7.04
N LYS A 314 -12.66 13.56 -8.26
CA LYS A 314 -13.66 14.37 -8.98
C LYS A 314 -14.95 14.41 -8.16
N ASP A 315 -15.51 15.60 -7.97
CA ASP A 315 -16.83 15.75 -7.35
C ASP A 315 -17.93 15.56 -8.41
N ILE A 316 -18.63 14.42 -8.33
CA ILE A 316 -19.77 14.11 -9.20
C ILE A 316 -21.03 14.69 -8.56
N TYR A 317 -21.69 15.65 -9.23
CA TYR A 317 -22.87 16.35 -8.72
C TYR A 317 -24.06 15.41 -8.47
N THR A 318 -24.25 14.44 -9.36
CA THR A 318 -25.38 13.50 -9.33
C THR A 318 -25.08 12.23 -8.53
N GLN A 319 -23.96 12.13 -7.80
CA GLN A 319 -23.66 10.92 -7.01
C GLN A 319 -24.74 10.64 -5.96
N LYS A 320 -25.09 9.36 -5.77
CA LYS A 320 -26.13 8.97 -4.80
C LYS A 320 -25.69 9.19 -3.35
N ILE A 321 -24.45 8.86 -3.00
CA ILE A 321 -23.90 9.00 -1.65
C ILE A 321 -22.55 9.70 -1.72
N SER A 322 -22.37 10.77 -0.97
CA SER A 322 -21.10 11.50 -0.93
C SER A 322 -19.98 10.64 -0.33
N LYS A 323 -18.75 10.83 -0.83
CA LYS A 323 -17.56 10.09 -0.40
C LYS A 323 -17.36 10.08 1.12
N LYS A 324 -17.70 11.17 1.82
CA LYS A 324 -17.53 11.28 3.29
C LYS A 324 -18.32 10.20 4.02
N TYR A 325 -19.56 9.93 3.62
CA TYR A 325 -20.40 8.91 4.24
C TYR A 325 -19.95 7.49 3.88
N ARG A 326 -19.52 7.26 2.63
CA ARG A 326 -18.98 5.95 2.21
C ARG A 326 -17.73 5.59 3.00
N LEU A 327 -16.85 6.56 3.18
CA LEU A 327 -15.64 6.38 3.97
C LEU A 327 -15.96 6.20 5.47
N ALA A 328 -16.90 6.95 6.03
CA ALA A 328 -17.37 6.77 7.40
C ALA A 328 -17.91 5.35 7.64
N TYR A 329 -18.60 4.77 6.65
CA TYR A 329 -19.04 3.37 6.71
C TYR A 329 -17.86 2.39 6.76
N ARG A 330 -16.79 2.61 5.96
CA ARG A 330 -15.56 1.80 6.07
C ARG A 330 -14.97 1.85 7.47
N PHE A 331 -14.87 3.04 8.09
CA PHE A 331 -14.39 3.17 9.46
C PHE A 331 -15.28 2.44 10.47
N ALA A 332 -16.61 2.51 10.32
CA ALA A 332 -17.54 1.78 11.17
C ALA A 332 -17.33 0.25 11.07
N VAL A 333 -17.16 -0.27 9.85
CA VAL A 333 -16.86 -1.70 9.62
C VAL A 333 -15.52 -2.10 10.25
N CYS A 334 -14.48 -1.28 10.16
CA CYS A 334 -13.20 -1.53 10.84
C CYS A 334 -13.37 -1.65 12.36
N ILE A 335 -14.16 -0.77 12.99
CA ILE A 335 -14.43 -0.83 14.44
C ILE A 335 -15.13 -2.13 14.79
N VAL A 336 -16.15 -2.53 14.01
CA VAL A 336 -16.87 -3.78 14.24
C VAL A 336 -15.94 -4.99 14.12
N TRP A 337 -15.06 -5.03 13.11
CA TRP A 337 -14.06 -6.10 12.99
C TRP A 337 -13.07 -6.13 14.16
N LEU A 338 -12.66 -4.99 14.70
CA LEU A 338 -11.79 -4.97 15.90
C LEU A 338 -12.49 -5.49 17.15
N CYS A 339 -13.81 -5.35 17.25
CA CYS A 339 -14.61 -5.87 18.36
C CYS A 339 -14.99 -7.35 18.17
N LEU A 340 -14.99 -7.87 16.95
CA LEU A 340 -15.47 -9.23 16.63
C LEU A 340 -14.70 -10.35 17.35
N PRO A 341 -13.36 -10.30 17.52
CA PRO A 341 -12.61 -11.28 18.31
C PRO A 341 -13.05 -11.39 19.77
N ALA A 342 -13.64 -10.33 20.35
CA ALA A 342 -14.11 -10.36 21.73
C ALA A 342 -15.36 -11.24 21.93
N ALA A 343 -16.10 -11.54 20.85
CA ALA A 343 -17.27 -12.40 20.87
C ALA A 343 -16.92 -13.89 20.68
N ARG A 344 -15.84 -14.37 21.33
CA ARG A 344 -15.26 -15.70 21.10
C ARG A 344 -16.19 -16.86 21.44
N ASP A 345 -17.01 -16.72 22.48
CA ASP A 345 -17.82 -17.83 23.02
C ASP A 345 -19.03 -18.19 22.15
N HIS A 346 -19.35 -17.38 21.14
CA HIS A 346 -20.59 -17.49 20.34
C HIS A 346 -20.34 -17.62 18.84
N LEU A 347 -19.08 -17.55 18.38
CA LEU A 347 -18.75 -17.50 16.96
C LEU A 347 -17.79 -18.62 16.57
N ASN A 348 -18.26 -19.56 15.75
CA ASN A 348 -17.41 -20.53 15.08
C ASN A 348 -16.68 -19.88 13.89
N SER A 349 -15.68 -20.54 13.35
CA SER A 349 -14.86 -20.07 12.24
C SER A 349 -15.68 -19.74 10.99
N LEU A 350 -16.70 -20.56 10.68
CA LEU A 350 -17.60 -20.30 9.56
C LEU A 350 -18.41 -19.01 9.77
N HIS A 351 -18.95 -18.81 10.98
CA HIS A 351 -19.68 -17.59 11.32
C HIS A 351 -18.78 -16.36 11.27
N LEU A 352 -17.56 -16.47 11.79
CA LEU A 352 -16.58 -15.40 11.78
C LEU A 352 -16.25 -14.95 10.35
N ILE A 353 -15.91 -15.89 9.47
CA ILE A 353 -15.60 -15.62 8.06
C ILE A 353 -16.86 -15.11 7.32
N SER A 354 -18.03 -15.66 7.60
CA SER A 354 -19.28 -15.22 6.95
C SER A 354 -19.64 -13.77 7.31
N ILE A 355 -19.46 -13.37 8.58
CA ILE A 355 -19.74 -12.00 9.04
C ILE A 355 -18.75 -11.01 8.40
N THR A 356 -17.46 -11.33 8.40
CA THR A 356 -16.43 -10.45 7.79
C THR A 356 -16.61 -10.34 6.28
N THR A 357 -16.88 -11.44 5.58
CA THR A 357 -17.18 -11.43 4.14
C THR A 357 -18.47 -10.66 3.84
N GLY A 358 -19.54 -10.89 4.60
CA GLY A 358 -20.81 -10.18 4.45
C GLY A 358 -20.67 -8.67 4.64
N MET A 359 -19.89 -8.23 5.64
CA MET A 359 -19.55 -6.82 5.83
C MET A 359 -18.71 -6.28 4.67
N THR A 360 -17.74 -7.04 4.15
CA THR A 360 -16.94 -6.61 3.00
C THR A 360 -17.81 -6.43 1.75
N ILE A 361 -18.74 -7.35 1.49
CA ILE A 361 -19.73 -7.24 0.40
C ILE A 361 -20.59 -5.99 0.60
N SER A 362 -21.04 -5.73 1.83
CA SER A 362 -21.84 -4.53 2.12
C SER A 362 -21.08 -3.23 1.85
N VAL A 363 -19.77 -3.19 2.11
CA VAL A 363 -18.90 -2.05 1.79
C VAL A 363 -18.83 -1.87 0.28
N VAL A 364 -18.56 -2.93 -0.47
CA VAL A 364 -18.52 -2.89 -1.95
C VAL A 364 -19.86 -2.42 -2.51
N ALA A 365 -20.97 -2.99 -2.05
CA ALA A 365 -22.31 -2.63 -2.50
C ALA A 365 -22.61 -1.15 -2.23
N LEU A 366 -22.27 -0.64 -1.04
CA LEU A 366 -22.45 0.77 -0.69
C LEU A 366 -21.55 1.70 -1.52
N GLU A 367 -20.32 1.30 -1.82
CA GLU A 367 -19.39 2.07 -2.65
C GLU A 367 -19.84 2.12 -4.11
N ILE A 368 -20.23 0.98 -4.69
CA ILE A 368 -20.77 0.92 -6.05
C ILE A 368 -22.05 1.74 -6.13
N TYR A 369 -23.00 1.52 -5.22
CA TYR A 369 -24.25 2.27 -5.20
C TYR A 369 -24.01 3.77 -5.01
N GLY A 370 -23.09 4.14 -4.11
CA GLY A 370 -22.81 5.52 -3.78
C GLY A 370 -22.06 6.29 -4.85
N THR A 371 -21.23 5.60 -5.65
CA THR A 371 -20.55 6.18 -6.82
C THR A 371 -21.44 6.29 -8.06
N SER A 372 -22.52 5.50 -8.16
CA SER A 372 -23.51 5.63 -9.23
C SER A 372 -24.25 6.98 -9.19
N CYS A 373 -24.68 7.43 -10.37
CA CYS A 373 -25.45 8.66 -10.52
C CYS A 373 -26.93 8.45 -10.25
N LYS A 374 -27.63 9.51 -9.83
CA LYS A 374 -29.09 9.52 -9.66
C LYS A 374 -29.75 9.21 -11.01
N GLY A 375 -30.47 8.10 -11.08
CA GLY A 375 -31.12 7.61 -12.31
C GLY A 375 -30.42 6.43 -13.00
N ASP A 376 -29.25 6.01 -12.52
CA ASP A 376 -28.60 4.78 -12.98
C ASP A 376 -29.11 3.55 -12.24
N ASP A 377 -29.39 2.50 -13.02
CA ASP A 377 -29.71 1.16 -12.55
C ASP A 377 -28.44 0.43 -12.09
N MET A 378 -28.53 -0.33 -11.00
CA MET A 378 -27.38 -1.07 -10.45
C MET A 378 -26.87 -2.20 -11.36
N PHE A 379 -27.71 -2.69 -12.26
CA PHE A 379 -27.43 -3.84 -13.14
C PHE A 379 -27.30 -3.42 -14.62
N GLY A 380 -27.22 -2.12 -14.91
CA GLY A 380 -27.10 -1.57 -16.26
C GLY A 380 -25.70 -1.03 -16.58
N ALA A 381 -25.45 -0.74 -17.85
CA ALA A 381 -24.23 -0.04 -18.26
C ALA A 381 -24.21 1.38 -17.67
N LYS A 382 -23.04 1.81 -17.17
CA LYS A 382 -22.84 3.19 -16.67
C LYS A 382 -23.18 4.19 -17.76
N LYS A 383 -24.07 5.14 -17.45
CA LYS A 383 -24.28 6.31 -18.31
C LYS A 383 -23.19 7.34 -17.99
N SER A 384 -22.79 8.13 -18.99
CA SER A 384 -21.84 9.22 -18.75
C SER A 384 -22.48 10.22 -17.79
N CYS A 385 -21.75 10.60 -16.75
CA CYS A 385 -22.23 11.54 -15.75
C CYS A 385 -21.46 12.85 -15.83
N PRO A 386 -22.14 13.99 -15.77
CA PRO A 386 -21.49 15.27 -15.69
C PRO A 386 -20.73 15.40 -14.36
N TYR A 387 -19.49 15.89 -14.42
CA TYR A 387 -18.68 16.27 -13.28
C TYR A 387 -18.33 17.76 -13.35
N ILE A 388 -18.03 18.37 -12.21
CA ILE A 388 -17.63 19.78 -12.14
C ILE A 388 -16.12 19.84 -12.38
N CYS A 389 -15.70 20.60 -13.38
CA CYS A 389 -14.31 21.04 -13.52
C CYS A 389 -14.20 22.47 -13.01
N ASP A 390 -13.36 22.72 -11.99
CA ASP A 390 -12.84 24.06 -11.71
C ASP A 390 -11.80 24.42 -12.78
N ALA A 391 -12.25 24.61 -14.02
CA ALA A 391 -11.42 25.14 -15.08
C ALA A 391 -11.48 26.67 -15.01
N GLU A 392 -10.40 27.31 -14.55
CA GLU A 392 -10.15 28.70 -14.93
C GLU A 392 -10.02 28.74 -16.46
N LEU A 393 -11.08 29.17 -17.14
CA LEU A 393 -11.06 29.47 -18.56
C LEU A 393 -10.12 30.68 -18.78
N GLN A 394 -8.83 30.42 -18.93
CA GLN A 394 -7.99 31.36 -19.67
C GLN A 394 -8.45 31.27 -21.13
N LYS A 395 -9.23 32.28 -21.54
CA LYS A 395 -9.71 32.43 -22.91
C LYS A 395 -8.49 32.52 -23.83
N ARG A 396 -8.08 31.39 -24.39
CA ARG A 396 -7.14 31.34 -25.50
C ARG A 396 -7.89 31.93 -26.69
N GLU A 397 -7.63 33.20 -26.99
CA GLU A 397 -8.12 33.80 -28.23
C GLU A 397 -7.65 32.93 -29.40
N SER A 398 -8.63 32.55 -30.20
CA SER A 398 -8.54 31.67 -31.35
C SER A 398 -7.47 32.11 -32.35
N ASP A 399 -6.71 31.13 -32.82
CA ASP A 399 -6.19 31.01 -34.19
C ASP A 399 -6.03 32.30 -34.99
N GLY A 400 -4.87 32.90 -34.81
CA GLY A 400 -4.24 33.81 -35.74
C GLY A 400 -2.74 33.65 -35.63
N ILE A 401 -2.21 32.57 -36.20
CA ILE A 401 -0.81 32.35 -36.60
C ILE A 401 0.23 33.28 -35.93
N SER A 402 1.00 32.76 -34.97
CA SER A 402 2.48 32.79 -35.00
C SER A 402 3.07 32.28 -33.68
N LEU A 403 4.24 31.65 -33.84
CA LEU A 403 5.08 31.03 -32.83
C LEU A 403 5.65 32.02 -31.79
N GLU A 404 6.20 31.43 -30.72
CA GLU A 404 7.18 31.99 -29.76
C GLU A 404 6.59 33.03 -28.78
N THR A 405 6.76 33.00 -27.45
CA THR A 405 7.81 32.48 -26.56
C THR A 405 7.26 32.47 -25.13
N ALA A 406 7.91 31.74 -24.22
CA ALA A 406 7.61 31.72 -22.78
C ALA A 406 7.73 33.11 -22.10
N VAL A 407 6.81 33.46 -21.18
CA VAL A 407 7.00 34.58 -20.23
C VAL A 407 6.43 34.29 -18.84
N ASP A 408 7.38 34.20 -17.91
CA ASP A 408 7.44 34.45 -16.45
C ASP A 408 6.16 34.62 -15.58
N PRO A 409 5.96 33.79 -14.52
CA PRO A 409 4.82 33.86 -13.61
C PRO A 409 4.86 34.98 -12.53
N GLU A 410 5.84 35.91 -12.55
CA GLU A 410 6.08 36.81 -11.42
C GLU A 410 5.33 38.16 -11.42
N LYS A 411 4.35 38.38 -12.32
CA LYS A 411 3.75 39.72 -12.51
C LYS A 411 2.29 39.96 -12.12
N ASN A 412 1.59 39.02 -11.47
CA ASN A 412 0.16 39.17 -11.14
C ASN A 412 -0.15 39.29 -9.64
N ALA A 413 0.64 40.08 -8.90
CA ALA A 413 0.42 40.34 -7.47
C ALA A 413 -0.08 41.76 -7.14
N GLU A 414 -0.69 42.49 -8.08
CA GLU A 414 -1.23 43.83 -7.83
C GLU A 414 -2.72 43.96 -8.20
N HIS A 415 -3.55 43.56 -7.23
CA HIS A 415 -4.86 44.15 -6.90
C HIS A 415 -6.09 43.94 -7.80
N PRO A 416 -7.31 44.00 -7.22
CA PRO A 416 -8.34 42.96 -7.36
C PRO A 416 -9.69 43.51 -7.89
N LYS A 417 -10.69 42.62 -8.00
CA LYS A 417 -12.10 42.85 -8.39
C LYS A 417 -12.39 42.63 -9.88
N GLY A 418 -12.33 41.37 -10.30
CA GLY A 418 -13.21 40.85 -11.34
C GLY A 418 -14.29 40.02 -10.66
N GLU A 419 -15.55 40.34 -10.87
CA GLU A 419 -16.69 39.51 -10.47
C GLU A 419 -16.71 38.32 -11.44
N TYR A 420 -15.99 37.24 -11.08
CA TYR A 420 -15.96 36.03 -11.89
C TYR A 420 -17.18 35.17 -11.52
N THR A 421 -18.20 35.17 -12.36
CA THR A 421 -19.19 34.10 -12.36
C THR A 421 -18.51 32.83 -12.87
N LEU A 422 -18.17 31.92 -11.93
CA LEU A 422 -17.85 30.52 -12.22
C LEU A 422 -18.95 29.98 -13.14
N LYS A 423 -18.57 29.63 -14.37
CA LYS A 423 -19.45 28.92 -15.29
C LYS A 423 -19.03 27.47 -15.21
N ASP A 424 -19.82 26.66 -14.51
CA ASP A 424 -19.62 25.21 -14.43
C ASP A 424 -19.57 24.65 -15.86
N ILE A 425 -18.41 24.11 -16.27
CA ILE A 425 -18.26 23.46 -17.56
C ILE A 425 -18.57 21.99 -17.35
N TYR A 426 -19.71 21.55 -17.86
CA TYR A 426 -20.08 20.14 -17.93
C TYR A 426 -19.29 19.48 -19.05
N VAL A 427 -18.30 18.66 -18.71
CA VAL A 427 -17.58 17.83 -19.68
C VAL A 427 -18.17 16.43 -19.63
N ASP A 428 -18.84 16.01 -20.70
CA ASP A 428 -19.22 14.60 -20.88
C ASP A 428 -17.95 13.76 -21.07
N VAL A 429 -17.82 12.69 -20.29
CA VAL A 429 -16.73 11.72 -20.46
C VAL A 429 -17.20 10.70 -21.52
N GLN A 430 -16.46 10.58 -22.63
CA GLN A 430 -16.63 9.48 -23.58
C GLN A 430 -16.01 8.19 -23.06
#